data_AF-A0A351KW51-F1
#
_entry.id   AF-A0A351KW51-F1
#
_cell.length_a   1.000
_cell.length_b   1.000
_cell.length_c   1.000
_cell.angle_alpha   90.00
_cell.angle_beta   90.00
_cell.angle_gamma   90.00
#
_symmetry.space_group_name_H-M   'P 1'
#
loop_
_entity.id
_entity.type
_entity.pdbx_description
1 polymer ?
#
loop_
_entity_poly.entity_id
_entity_poly.type
_entity_poly.pdbx_seq_one_letter_code
_entity_poly.pdbx_strand_id
1 'polypeptide(L)' 'TGCVWVDLNPKGEEVKILTSSEASRCKRIGHVESSTAADVAGIPRDNESINDELTRLARNHAVELGGNGVLAIGIAKNG' A
#
# COMPACT_ATOMS: atom_id res chain seq x y z
N THR A 1 14.99 16.78 -10.45
CA THR A 1 13.88 17.00 -9.50
C THR A 1 12.74 16.12 -9.93
N GLY A 2 12.30 15.20 -9.07
CA GLY A 2 11.19 14.31 -9.35
C GLY A 2 10.83 13.58 -8.07
N CYS A 3 9.89 14.13 -7.31
CA CYS A 3 9.20 13.35 -6.30
C CYS A 3 8.25 12.43 -7.08
N VAL A 4 8.65 11.18 -7.28
CA VAL A 4 7.76 10.17 -7.86
C VAL A 4 6.80 9.75 -6.76
N TRP A 5 5.77 10.57 -6.52
CA TRP A 5 4.61 10.14 -5.75
C TRP A 5 3.84 9.14 -6.61
N VAL A 6 3.41 8.03 -6.02
CA VAL A 6 2.56 7.09 -6.73
C VAL A 6 1.10 7.50 -6.59
N ASP A 7 0.52 7.92 -7.70
CA ASP A 7 -0.91 8.16 -7.82
C ASP A 7 -1.68 6.85 -7.70
N LEU A 8 -2.83 6.91 -7.04
CA LEU A 8 -3.76 5.79 -6.99
C LEU A 8 -4.45 5.67 -8.34
N ASN A 9 -4.39 4.50 -8.97
CA ASN A 9 -5.10 4.27 -10.22
C ASN A 9 -6.61 4.23 -9.95
N PRO A 10 -7.49 4.61 -10.91
CA PRO A 10 -8.95 4.57 -10.69
C PRO A 10 -9.47 3.21 -10.22
N LYS A 11 -8.90 2.11 -10.74
CA LYS A 11 -9.22 0.76 -10.26
C LYS A 11 -8.68 0.48 -8.85
N GLY A 12 -7.59 1.13 -8.46
CA GLY A 12 -7.03 1.08 -7.11
C GLY A 12 -7.94 1.75 -6.08
N GLU A 13 -8.70 2.78 -6.48
CA GLU A 13 -9.72 3.41 -5.62
C GLU A 13 -10.84 2.44 -5.22
N GLU A 14 -11.14 1.46 -6.05
CA GLU A 14 -12.12 0.41 -5.76
C GLU A 14 -11.57 -0.69 -4.83
N VAL A 15 -10.23 -0.82 -4.72
CA VAL A 15 -9.60 -1.79 -3.83
C VAL A 15 -9.77 -1.36 -2.39
N LYS A 16 -10.43 -2.20 -1.58
CA LYS A 16 -10.72 -1.91 -0.17
C LYS A 16 -9.53 -2.22 0.75
N ILE A 17 -9.25 -1.36 1.72
CA ILE A 17 -8.41 -1.72 2.87
C ILE A 17 -9.25 -2.55 3.83
N LEU A 18 -8.86 -3.81 4.02
CA LEU A 18 -9.57 -4.79 4.82
C LEU A 18 -9.03 -4.81 6.24
N THR A 19 -9.94 -5.00 7.19
CA THR A 19 -9.60 -5.46 8.52
C THR A 19 -9.39 -6.97 8.53
N SER A 20 -8.71 -7.50 9.55
CA SER A 20 -8.51 -8.96 9.70
C SER A 20 -9.83 -9.74 9.74
N SER A 21 -10.88 -9.16 10.32
CA SER A 21 -12.20 -9.79 10.39
C SER A 21 -12.90 -9.83 9.03
N GLU A 22 -12.73 -8.81 8.19
CA GLU A 22 -13.25 -8.81 6.81
C GLU A 22 -12.47 -9.77 5.92
N ALA A 23 -11.13 -9.75 6.03
CA ALA A 23 -10.25 -10.62 5.27
C ALA A 23 -10.48 -12.11 5.54
N SER A 24 -11.00 -12.47 6.72
CA SER A 24 -11.38 -13.85 7.04
C SER A 24 -12.46 -14.43 6.11
N ARG A 25 -13.25 -13.57 5.45
CA ARG A 25 -14.26 -13.96 4.45
C ARG A 25 -13.77 -13.85 3.01
N CYS A 26 -12.51 -13.45 2.81
CA CYS A 26 -11.92 -13.25 1.48
C CYS A 26 -11.09 -14.48 1.06
N LYS A 27 -11.02 -14.70 -0.25
CA LYS A 27 -10.04 -15.63 -0.82
C LYS A 27 -8.70 -14.89 -0.96
N ARG A 28 -7.65 -15.42 -0.34
CA ARG A 28 -6.28 -14.92 -0.58
C ARG A 28 -5.82 -15.34 -1.98
N ILE A 29 -5.47 -14.36 -2.80
CA ILE A 29 -5.00 -14.59 -4.18
C ILE A 29 -3.50 -14.35 -4.37
N GLY A 30 -2.85 -13.66 -3.42
CA GLY A 30 -1.43 -13.34 -3.54
C GLY A 30 -0.88 -12.60 -2.32
N HIS A 31 0.35 -12.15 -2.46
CA HIS A 31 1.04 -11.24 -1.53
C HIS A 31 1.66 -10.12 -2.34
N VAL A 32 1.57 -8.89 -1.83
CA VAL A 32 2.18 -7.72 -2.43
C VAL A 32 3.18 -7.15 -1.43
N GLU A 33 4.34 -6.76 -1.94
CA GLU A 33 5.31 -5.97 -1.20
C GLU A 33 5.27 -4.54 -1.76
N SER A 34 5.44 -3.56 -0.88
CA SER A 34 5.45 -2.14 -1.24
C SER A 34 6.51 -1.44 -0.41
N SER A 35 7.23 -0.53 -1.03
CA SER A 35 8.34 0.21 -0.41
C SER A 35 8.31 1.67 -0.83
N THR A 36 8.63 2.57 0.09
CA THR A 36 8.85 4.00 -0.18
C THR A 36 10.05 4.49 0.60
N ALA A 37 10.58 5.67 0.24
CA ALA A 37 11.68 6.29 0.95
C ALA A 37 11.23 6.75 2.35
N ALA A 38 12.01 6.41 3.37
CA ALA A 38 11.79 6.82 4.76
C ALA A 38 12.31 8.24 5.07
N ASP A 39 13.27 8.72 4.28
CA ASP A 39 13.82 10.08 4.36
C ASP A 39 13.89 10.71 2.96
N VAL A 40 13.90 12.04 2.93
CA VAL A 40 14.23 12.80 1.73
C VAL A 40 15.29 13.84 2.11
N ALA A 41 16.45 13.76 1.44
CA ALA A 41 17.58 14.67 1.66
C ALA A 41 18.03 14.74 3.13
N GLY A 42 17.99 13.62 3.85
CA GLY A 42 18.38 13.53 5.26
C GLY A 42 17.29 13.99 6.25
N ILE A 43 16.09 14.32 5.77
CA ILE A 43 14.95 14.70 6.60
C ILE A 43 14.00 13.51 6.69
N PRO A 44 13.76 12.94 7.89
CA PRO A 44 12.79 11.87 8.08
C PRO A 44 11.40 12.30 7.63
N ARG A 45 10.71 11.41 6.91
CA ARG A 45 9.31 11.63 6.53
C ARG A 45 8.39 11.20 7.66
N ASP A 46 7.22 11.84 7.70
CA ASP A 46 6.18 11.47 8.64
C ASP A 46 5.61 10.07 8.35
N ASN A 47 5.31 9.32 9.42
CA ASN A 47 4.83 7.95 9.32
C ASN A 47 3.44 7.85 8.67
N GLU A 48 2.56 8.83 8.84
CA GLU A 48 1.25 8.86 8.17
C GLU A 48 1.45 8.96 6.66
N SER A 49 2.32 9.87 6.22
CA SER A 49 2.65 10.02 4.79
C SER A 49 3.26 8.76 4.17
N ILE A 50 4.16 8.09 4.90
CA ILE A 50 4.75 6.81 4.48
C ILE A 50 3.65 5.73 4.35
N ASN A 51 2.80 5.60 5.37
CA ASN A 51 1.74 4.59 5.38
C ASN A 51 0.70 4.82 4.27
N ASP A 52 0.35 6.07 3.99
CA ASP A 52 -0.55 6.43 2.90
C ASP A 52 0.02 6.03 1.53
N GLU A 53 1.31 6.30 1.30
CA GLU A 53 1.97 5.95 0.06
C GLU A 53 2.10 4.43 -0.13
N LEU A 54 2.50 3.71 0.93
CA LEU A 54 2.51 2.25 0.94
C LEU A 54 1.13 1.66 0.68
N THR A 55 0.08 2.28 1.22
CA THR A 55 -1.30 1.86 1.01
C THR A 55 -1.74 2.07 -0.44
N ARG A 56 -1.39 3.20 -1.06
CA ARG A 56 -1.68 3.45 -2.49
C ARG A 56 -0.97 2.44 -3.39
N LEU A 57 0.32 2.20 -3.15
CA LEU A 57 1.12 1.19 -3.84
C LEU A 57 0.49 -0.21 -3.74
N ALA A 58 0.16 -0.64 -2.53
CA ALA A 58 -0.43 -1.96 -2.29
C ALA A 58 -1.77 -2.13 -3.02
N ARG A 59 -2.62 -1.09 -3.03
CA ARG A 59 -3.90 -1.10 -3.75
C ARG A 59 -3.70 -1.18 -5.26
N ASN A 60 -2.76 -0.42 -5.82
CA ASN A 60 -2.44 -0.50 -7.24
C ASN A 60 -1.95 -1.90 -7.63
N HIS A 61 -1.02 -2.49 -6.86
CA HIS A 61 -0.54 -3.85 -7.11
C HIS A 61 -1.65 -4.89 -6.96
N ALA A 62 -2.60 -4.70 -6.04
CA ALA A 62 -3.73 -5.61 -5.89
C ALA A 62 -4.58 -5.69 -7.17
N VAL A 63 -4.78 -4.58 -7.87
CA VAL A 63 -5.48 -4.56 -9.17
C VAL A 63 -4.77 -5.43 -10.20
N GLU A 64 -3.44 -5.37 -10.26
CA GLU A 64 -2.63 -6.16 -11.20
C GLU A 64 -2.77 -7.67 -10.95
N LEU A 65 -2.98 -8.06 -9.69
CA LEU A 65 -3.25 -9.44 -9.28
C LEU A 65 -4.73 -9.85 -9.45
N GLY A 66 -5.61 -8.93 -9.87
CA GLY A 66 -7.05 -9.17 -9.95
C GLY A 66 -7.77 -9.17 -8.59
N GLY A 67 -7.15 -8.57 -7.58
CA GLY A 67 -7.71 -8.42 -6.23
C GLY A 67 -8.55 -7.16 -6.07
N ASN A 68 -9.51 -7.23 -5.17
CA ASN A 68 -10.41 -6.12 -4.80
C ASN A 68 -10.26 -5.67 -3.33
N GLY A 69 -9.27 -6.21 -2.62
CA GLY A 69 -8.96 -5.78 -1.27
C GLY A 69 -7.55 -6.15 -0.83
N VAL A 70 -7.01 -5.39 0.11
CA VAL A 70 -5.69 -5.61 0.72
C VAL A 70 -5.80 -5.60 2.24
N LEU A 71 -5.05 -6.47 2.90
CA LEU A 71 -4.88 -6.50 4.35
C LEU A 71 -3.43 -6.18 4.68
N ALA A 72 -3.18 -5.18 5.52
CA ALA A 72 -1.84 -4.93 6.04
C ALA A 72 -1.46 -6.05 7.02
N ILE A 73 -0.38 -6.76 6.75
CA ILE A 73 0.12 -7.87 7.59
C ILE A 73 1.16 -7.41 8.63
N GLY A 74 1.55 -6.14 8.62
CA GLY A 74 2.53 -5.56 9.53
C GLY A 74 2.62 -4.05 9.40
N ILE A 75 3.41 -3.44 10.28
CA ILE A 75 3.76 -2.01 10.22
C ILE A 75 4.91 -1.79 9.25
N ALA A 76 4.95 -0.62 8.61
CA ALA A 76 6.11 -0.19 7.84
C ALA A 76 7.38 -0.24 8.70
N LYS A 77 8.46 -0.76 8.13
CA LYS A 77 9.79 -0.79 8.75
C LYS A 77 10.80 -0.27 7.75
N ASN A 78 11.85 0.37 8.25
CA ASN A 78 13.01 0.69 7.43
C ASN A 78 13.70 -0.64 7.06
N GLY A 79 13.78 -0.89 5.75
CA GLY A 79 14.50 -2.02 5.17
C GLY A 79 15.98 -1.78 5.03
#